data_AF-A0A926TW55-F1
#
_entry.id   AF-A0A926TW55-F1
#
_cell.length_a   1.000
_cell.length_b   1.000
_cell.length_c   1.000
_cell.angle_alpha   90.00
_cell.angle_beta   90.00
_cell.angle_gamma   90.00
#
_symmetry.space_group_name_H-M   'P 1'
#
loop_
_entity.id
_entity.type
_entity.pdbx_description
1 polymer ?
#
loop_
_entity_poly.entity_id
_entity_poly.type
_entity_poly.pdbx_seq_one_letter_code
_entity_poly.pdbx_strand_id
1 'polypeptide(L)'
;MRIGDSLYFAPELPFSDLNLDSVDLGAIWEQRIRGFYLEPASVLISAKHAFAAGLLVMSAIDAMSRYEATPRREGERLVGKEFKSFVKLELPSFSRTKDAEDLYDKYRNGLAHEARLKRGAEFNLEQDETLICLGVVTKINPAKLLEEVDQALTKFVSALAEEENRKQFADALRDDFSFDLGLAPTRRTIDSP
;
A
#
# COMPACT_ATOMS: atom_id res chain seq x y z
N MET A 1 4.11 -3.52 13.72
CA MET A 1 3.85 -2.53 14.80
C MET A 1 3.93 -3.26 16.14
N ARG A 2 4.58 -2.72 17.17
CA ARG A 2 4.66 -3.37 18.49
C ARG A 2 3.80 -2.61 19.51
N ILE A 3 2.95 -3.32 20.23
CA ILE A 3 2.16 -2.78 21.35
C ILE A 3 2.39 -3.73 22.54
N GLY A 4 2.98 -3.21 23.61
CA GLY A 4 3.50 -4.04 24.69
C GLY A 4 4.52 -5.06 24.16
N ASP A 5 4.34 -6.32 24.52
CA ASP A 5 5.24 -7.40 24.13
C ASP A 5 4.88 -8.07 22.79
N SER A 6 3.78 -7.65 22.16
CA SER A 6 3.25 -8.27 20.94
C SER A 6 3.62 -7.47 19.69
N LEU A 7 4.08 -8.18 18.66
CA LEU A 7 4.31 -7.62 17.32
C LEU A 7 3.10 -7.97 16.44
N TYR A 8 2.55 -6.97 15.77
CA TYR A 8 1.29 -7.05 15.03
C TYR A 8 1.47 -7.03 13.52
N PHE A 9 0.80 -7.99 12.85
CA PHE A 9 0.64 -8.08 11.40
C PHE A 9 -0.56 -7.26 10.91
N ALA A 10 -1.66 -7.23 11.64
CA ALA A 10 -2.78 -6.30 11.43
C ALA A 10 -3.15 -5.68 12.78
N PRO A 11 -3.97 -4.60 12.86
CA PRO A 11 -4.23 -3.92 14.14
C PRO A 11 -4.63 -4.83 15.29
N GLU A 12 -5.37 -5.90 15.01
CA GLU A 12 -5.88 -6.85 15.99
C GLU A 12 -5.30 -8.28 15.79
N LEU A 13 -4.35 -8.46 14.87
CA LEU A 13 -3.74 -9.76 14.59
C LEU A 13 -2.23 -9.72 14.89
N PRO A 14 -1.78 -10.32 16.00
CA PRO A 14 -0.37 -10.49 16.27
C PRO A 14 0.26 -11.48 15.27
N PHE A 15 1.55 -11.31 14.97
CA PHE A 15 2.30 -12.23 14.11
C PHE A 15 2.33 -13.67 14.67
N SER A 16 2.24 -13.84 16.00
CA SER A 16 2.18 -15.15 16.65
C SER A 16 0.96 -15.97 16.23
N ASP A 17 -0.11 -15.30 15.83
CA ASP A 17 -1.40 -15.91 15.53
C ASP A 17 -1.64 -15.95 14.00
N LEU A 18 -0.68 -15.45 13.21
CA LEU A 18 -0.77 -15.39 11.76
C LEU A 18 -0.58 -16.78 11.15
N ASN A 19 -1.62 -17.29 10.49
CA ASN A 19 -1.54 -18.50 9.68
C ASN A 19 -1.58 -18.16 8.18
N LEU A 20 -0.42 -18.22 7.53
CA LEU A 20 -0.27 -17.93 6.10
C LEU A 20 -0.81 -19.02 5.17
N ASP A 21 -1.08 -20.23 5.69
CA ASP A 21 -1.69 -21.32 4.93
C ASP A 21 -3.22 -21.33 5.04
N SER A 22 -3.79 -20.35 5.75
CA SER A 22 -5.24 -20.23 5.92
C SER A 22 -5.94 -19.92 4.60
N VAL A 23 -7.14 -20.50 4.41
CA VAL A 23 -8.06 -20.10 3.33
C VAL A 23 -8.54 -18.65 3.49
N ASP A 24 -8.46 -18.11 4.71
CA ASP A 24 -8.86 -16.74 5.05
C ASP A 24 -7.73 -15.71 4.86
N LEU A 25 -6.61 -16.08 4.21
CA LEU A 25 -5.47 -15.18 4.01
C LEU A 25 -5.87 -13.86 3.34
N GLY A 26 -6.86 -13.90 2.43
CA GLY A 26 -7.40 -12.69 1.82
C GLY A 26 -8.05 -11.74 2.84
N ALA A 27 -8.87 -12.26 3.75
CA ALA A 27 -9.50 -11.46 4.81
C ALA A 27 -8.46 -10.91 5.81
N ILE A 28 -7.43 -11.70 6.13
CA ILE A 28 -6.31 -11.25 6.96
C ILE A 28 -5.55 -10.09 6.30
N TRP A 29 -5.31 -10.19 4.99
CA TRP A 29 -4.66 -9.11 4.24
C TRP A 29 -5.54 -7.86 4.15
N GLU A 30 -6.83 -8.04 3.91
CA GLU A 30 -7.81 -6.95 3.92
C GLU A 30 -7.81 -6.21 5.26
N GLN A 31 -7.87 -6.94 6.38
CA GLN A 31 -7.81 -6.37 7.73
C GLN A 31 -6.55 -5.53 7.93
N ARG A 32 -5.39 -6.00 7.43
CA ARG A 32 -4.14 -5.26 7.51
C ARG A 32 -4.20 -3.95 6.72
N ILE A 33 -4.62 -4.00 5.45
CA ILE A 33 -4.62 -2.81 4.58
C ILE A 33 -5.67 -1.81 5.04
N ARG A 34 -6.90 -2.26 5.34
CA ARG A 34 -7.95 -1.39 5.86
C ARG A 34 -7.55 -0.78 7.20
N GLY A 35 -7.17 -1.62 8.16
CA GLY A 35 -6.96 -1.19 9.53
C GLY A 35 -5.73 -0.32 9.77
N PHE A 36 -4.61 -0.54 9.05
CA PHE A 36 -3.44 0.33 9.19
C PHE A 36 -3.48 1.58 8.30
N TYR A 37 -4.21 1.56 7.19
CA TYR A 37 -4.11 2.62 6.19
C TYR A 37 -5.44 3.26 5.85
N LEU A 38 -6.41 2.49 5.32
CA LEU A 38 -7.61 3.06 4.71
C LEU A 38 -8.60 3.61 5.75
N GLU A 39 -8.84 2.90 6.85
CA GLU A 39 -9.74 3.37 7.91
C GLU A 39 -9.20 4.63 8.60
N PRO A 40 -7.92 4.70 9.03
CA PRO A 40 -7.37 5.95 9.54
C PRO A 40 -7.38 7.08 8.50
N ALA A 41 -7.15 6.79 7.21
CA ALA A 41 -7.27 7.78 6.15
C ALA A 41 -8.70 8.33 6.04
N SER A 42 -9.72 7.47 6.14
CA SER A 42 -11.13 7.86 6.12
C SER A 42 -11.49 8.79 7.29
N VAL A 43 -10.97 8.51 8.49
CA VAL A 43 -11.12 9.39 9.67
C VAL A 43 -10.50 10.76 9.38
N LEU A 44 -9.29 10.79 8.81
CA LEU A 44 -8.61 12.04 8.46
C LEU A 44 -9.32 12.82 7.35
N ILE A 45 -9.89 12.14 6.35
CA ILE A 45 -10.73 12.74 5.30
C ILE A 45 -11.95 13.43 5.92
N SER A 46 -12.63 12.73 6.83
CA SER A 46 -13.80 13.26 7.55
C SER A 46 -13.44 14.51 8.37
N ALA A 47 -12.25 14.52 8.97
CA ALA A 47 -11.69 15.66 9.69
C ALA A 47 -11.05 16.74 8.78
N LYS A 48 -11.16 16.61 7.46
CA LYS A 48 -10.58 17.53 6.45
C LYS A 48 -9.05 17.65 6.48
N HIS A 49 -8.35 16.64 7.00
CA HIS A 49 -6.90 16.55 6.99
C HIS A 49 -6.39 15.89 5.68
N ALA A 50 -6.60 16.58 4.56
CA ALA A 50 -6.32 16.05 3.21
C ALA A 50 -4.88 15.57 3.03
N PHE A 51 -3.89 16.30 3.56
CA PHE A 51 -2.47 15.95 3.44
C PHE A 51 -2.13 14.63 4.16
N ALA A 52 -2.57 14.49 5.41
CA ALA A 52 -2.30 13.29 6.21
C ALA A 52 -3.07 12.08 5.66
N ALA A 53 -4.32 12.27 5.23
CA ALA A 53 -5.07 11.22 4.55
C ALA A 53 -4.38 10.78 3.26
N GLY A 54 -3.95 11.72 2.43
CA GLY A 54 -3.23 11.43 1.19
C GLY A 54 -1.93 10.66 1.42
N LEU A 55 -1.17 10.98 2.48
CA LEU A 55 0.01 10.21 2.89
C LEU A 55 -0.33 8.74 3.21
N LEU A 56 -1.40 8.49 3.97
CA LEU A 56 -1.82 7.13 4.31
C LEU A 56 -2.31 6.36 3.09
N VAL A 57 -3.09 6.99 2.21
CA VAL A 57 -3.55 6.36 0.95
C VAL A 57 -2.35 6.04 0.05
N MET A 58 -1.37 6.94 -0.08
CA MET A 58 -0.11 6.63 -0.80
C MET A 58 0.63 5.45 -0.18
N SER A 59 0.67 5.37 1.15
CA SER A 59 1.31 4.27 1.86
C SER A 59 0.59 2.94 1.63
N ALA A 60 -0.75 2.95 1.52
CA ALA A 60 -1.54 1.78 1.15
C ALA A 60 -1.17 1.28 -0.25
N ILE A 61 -1.07 2.19 -1.23
CA ILE A 61 -0.66 1.87 -2.60
C ILE A 61 0.76 1.27 -2.63
N ASP A 62 1.71 1.84 -1.86
CA ASP A 62 3.06 1.28 -1.72
C ASP A 62 3.04 -0.13 -1.10
N ALA A 63 2.14 -0.40 -0.16
CA ALA A 63 2.00 -1.72 0.46
C ALA A 63 1.40 -2.74 -0.51
N MET A 64 0.35 -2.37 -1.24
CA MET A 64 -0.38 -3.24 -2.19
C MET A 64 0.43 -3.52 -3.45
N SER A 65 1.08 -2.49 -4.03
CA SER A 65 1.81 -2.61 -5.30
C SER A 65 2.93 -3.65 -5.28
N ARG A 66 3.44 -4.01 -4.10
CA ARG A 66 4.45 -5.06 -3.89
C ARG A 66 3.98 -6.46 -4.22
N TYR A 67 2.67 -6.69 -4.13
CA TYR A 67 2.08 -8.03 -4.24
C TYR A 67 1.12 -8.15 -5.43
N GLU A 68 0.52 -7.04 -5.86
CA GLU A 68 -0.60 -7.07 -6.81
C GLU A 68 -0.17 -6.91 -8.29
N ALA A 69 1.01 -6.32 -8.55
CA ALA A 69 1.36 -5.87 -9.90
C ALA A 69 2.30 -6.78 -10.69
N THR A 70 2.85 -7.86 -10.12
CA THR A 70 3.83 -8.68 -10.86
C THR A 70 3.86 -10.13 -10.37
N PRO A 71 3.70 -11.14 -11.27
CA PRO A 71 4.14 -12.49 -10.96
C PRO A 71 5.62 -12.41 -10.60
N ARG A 72 6.05 -12.98 -9.48
CA ARG A 72 7.45 -13.02 -9.04
C ARG A 72 8.36 -13.44 -10.20
N ARG A 73 8.88 -12.46 -10.94
CA ARG A 73 9.95 -12.69 -11.90
C ARG A 73 11.22 -12.66 -11.08
N GLU A 74 11.95 -13.77 -11.09
CA GLU A 74 13.32 -13.84 -10.61
C GLU A 74 14.11 -12.63 -11.13
N GLY A 75 14.42 -11.70 -10.22
CA GLY A 75 15.02 -10.41 -10.56
C GLY A 75 14.84 -9.39 -9.44
N GLU A 76 15.80 -8.48 -9.30
CA GLU A 76 15.77 -7.41 -8.30
C GLU A 76 14.52 -6.54 -8.43
N ARG A 77 13.85 -6.28 -7.30
CA ARG A 77 12.72 -5.35 -7.20
C ARG A 77 13.14 -3.97 -7.72
N LEU A 78 12.52 -3.53 -8.81
CA LEU A 78 12.75 -2.18 -9.34
C LEU A 78 11.81 -1.21 -8.63
N VAL A 79 12.32 -0.58 -7.57
CA VAL A 79 11.59 0.40 -6.75
C VAL A 79 10.91 1.45 -7.66
N GLY A 80 9.59 1.56 -7.52
CA GLY A 80 8.76 2.49 -8.29
C GLY A 80 8.20 1.93 -9.60
N LYS A 81 8.77 0.86 -10.17
CA LYS A 81 8.16 0.19 -11.33
C LYS A 81 6.86 -0.52 -10.91
N GLU A 82 6.92 -1.29 -9.83
CA GLU A 82 5.76 -2.00 -9.25
C GLU A 82 4.65 -1.03 -8.89
N PHE A 83 4.97 0.07 -8.20
CA PHE A 83 4.03 1.15 -7.88
C PHE A 83 3.33 1.70 -9.13
N LYS A 84 4.10 2.11 -10.14
CA LYS A 84 3.53 2.68 -11.38
C LYS A 84 2.71 1.66 -12.16
N SER A 85 3.14 0.40 -12.19
CA SER A 85 2.40 -0.70 -12.80
C SER A 85 1.08 -0.96 -12.09
N PHE A 86 1.09 -1.07 -10.76
CA PHE A 86 -0.12 -1.20 -9.95
C PHE A 86 -1.10 -0.07 -10.22
N VAL A 87 -0.64 1.19 -10.07
CA VAL A 87 -1.48 2.37 -10.27
C VAL A 87 -2.13 2.38 -11.65
N LYS A 88 -1.37 2.05 -12.69
CA LYS A 88 -1.90 2.03 -14.06
C LYS A 88 -2.93 0.94 -14.30
N LEU A 89 -2.76 -0.22 -13.68
CA LEU A 89 -3.61 -1.40 -13.88
C LEU A 89 -4.86 -1.36 -13.01
N GLU A 90 -4.73 -0.87 -11.78
CA GLU A 90 -5.72 -1.04 -10.73
C GLU A 90 -6.46 0.25 -10.36
N LEU A 91 -5.90 1.44 -10.69
CA LEU A 91 -6.54 2.72 -10.38
C LEU A 91 -7.04 3.40 -11.68
N PRO A 92 -8.35 3.36 -11.99
CA PRO A 92 -8.89 3.82 -13.26
C PRO A 92 -8.51 5.26 -13.63
N SER A 93 -8.45 6.15 -12.64
CA SER A 93 -8.11 7.57 -12.85
C SER A 93 -6.65 7.81 -13.25
N PHE A 94 -5.80 6.78 -13.15
CA PHE A 94 -4.36 6.86 -13.44
C PHE A 94 -3.92 5.87 -14.53
N SER A 95 -4.85 5.42 -15.37
CA SER A 95 -4.59 4.47 -16.46
C SER A 95 -3.60 4.96 -17.53
N ARG A 96 -3.33 6.28 -17.61
CA ARG A 96 -2.30 6.85 -18.48
C ARG A 96 -0.95 6.76 -17.80
N THR A 97 0.08 6.36 -18.55
CA THR A 97 1.46 6.25 -18.04
C THR A 97 1.94 7.53 -17.33
N LYS A 98 1.65 8.70 -17.90
CA LYS A 98 2.01 9.99 -17.31
C LYS A 98 1.37 10.23 -15.93
N ASP A 99 0.14 9.79 -15.73
CA ASP A 99 -0.58 10.02 -14.46
C ASP A 99 0.01 9.13 -13.36
N ALA A 100 0.32 7.87 -13.68
CA ALA A 100 1.01 6.98 -12.76
C ALA A 100 2.43 7.48 -12.41
N GLU A 101 3.15 8.05 -13.39
CA GLU A 101 4.44 8.71 -13.17
C GLU A 101 4.31 9.94 -12.28
N ASP A 102 3.33 10.82 -12.55
CA ASP A 102 3.10 12.01 -11.74
C ASP A 102 2.68 11.64 -10.30
N LEU A 103 1.88 10.59 -10.11
CA LEU A 103 1.52 10.07 -8.79
C LEU A 103 2.76 9.60 -8.02
N TYR A 104 3.65 8.84 -8.68
CA TYR A 104 4.87 8.36 -8.06
C TYR A 104 5.86 9.49 -7.76
N ASP A 105 6.14 10.37 -8.72
CA ASP A 105 7.19 11.37 -8.61
C ASP A 105 6.79 12.58 -7.79
N LYS A 106 5.55 13.07 -7.94
CA LYS A 106 5.09 14.31 -7.30
C LYS A 106 4.45 14.08 -5.94
N TYR A 107 3.76 12.97 -5.75
CA TYR A 107 3.05 12.65 -4.52
C TYR A 107 3.86 11.67 -3.68
N ARG A 108 3.96 10.41 -4.08
CA ARG A 108 4.61 9.36 -3.28
C ARG A 108 6.04 9.76 -2.89
N ASN A 109 6.88 10.10 -3.86
CA ASN A 109 8.27 10.48 -3.58
C ASN A 109 8.39 11.79 -2.81
N GLY A 110 7.47 12.74 -3.03
CA GLY A 110 7.44 13.98 -2.26
C GLY A 110 7.09 13.73 -0.79
N LEU A 111 6.04 12.96 -0.55
CA LEU A 111 5.54 12.66 0.78
C LEU A 111 6.51 11.79 1.57
N ALA A 112 7.02 10.72 0.97
CA ALA A 112 7.90 9.77 1.64
C ALA A 112 9.31 10.30 1.91
N HIS A 113 9.88 11.12 1.02
CA HIS A 113 11.28 11.56 1.11
C HIS A 113 11.46 13.04 1.44
N GLU A 114 10.46 13.89 1.17
CA GLU A 114 10.56 15.34 1.34
C GLU A 114 9.47 15.93 2.25
N ALA A 115 8.58 15.10 2.81
CA ALA A 115 7.44 15.52 3.63
C ALA A 115 6.58 16.62 2.99
N ARG A 116 6.48 16.66 1.65
CA ARG A 116 5.71 17.66 0.89
C ARG A 116 5.27 17.15 -0.48
N LEU A 117 4.29 17.80 -1.09
CA LEU A 117 3.96 17.59 -2.50
C LEU A 117 4.91 18.38 -3.41
N LYS A 118 5.27 17.82 -4.57
CA LYS A 118 6.20 18.46 -5.52
C LYS A 118 5.47 19.15 -6.68
N ARG A 119 6.13 20.14 -7.29
CA ARG A 119 5.75 20.73 -8.59
C ARG A 119 4.31 21.26 -8.63
N GLY A 120 3.85 21.85 -7.52
CA GLY A 120 2.50 22.38 -7.39
C GLY A 120 1.40 21.31 -7.35
N ALA A 121 1.75 20.04 -7.09
CA ALA A 121 0.76 19.02 -6.81
C ALA A 121 -0.02 19.35 -5.53
N GLU A 122 -1.31 19.04 -5.53
CA GLU A 122 -2.24 19.40 -4.46
C GLU A 122 -3.12 18.20 -4.08
N PHE A 123 -3.44 18.08 -2.79
CA PHE A 123 -4.62 17.33 -2.37
C PHE A 123 -5.81 18.29 -2.23
N ASN A 124 -6.92 17.94 -2.84
CA ASN A 124 -8.14 18.76 -2.84
C ASN A 124 -9.36 17.87 -2.55
N LEU A 125 -9.99 18.05 -1.39
CA LEU A 125 -11.17 17.31 -0.98
C LEU A 125 -12.48 17.83 -1.59
N GLU A 126 -12.46 19.00 -2.23
CA GLU A 126 -13.67 19.69 -2.72
C GLU A 126 -14.02 19.34 -4.17
N GLN A 127 -13.09 18.77 -4.92
CA GLN A 127 -13.34 18.33 -6.31
C GLN A 127 -14.04 16.96 -6.34
N ASP A 128 -14.86 16.69 -7.36
CA ASP A 128 -15.61 15.43 -7.44
C ASP A 128 -14.81 14.29 -8.08
N GLU A 129 -13.78 14.61 -8.87
CA GLU A 129 -12.92 13.64 -9.55
C GLU A 129 -11.70 13.24 -8.72
N THR A 130 -11.24 12.00 -8.87
CA THR A 130 -10.00 11.53 -8.22
C THR A 130 -8.77 12.32 -8.67
N LEU A 131 -8.65 12.63 -9.97
CA LEU A 131 -7.51 13.31 -10.55
C LEU A 131 -7.98 14.40 -11.53
N ILE A 132 -7.49 15.62 -11.32
CA ILE A 132 -7.59 16.72 -12.29
C ILE A 132 -6.18 17.13 -12.71
N CYS A 133 -5.96 17.23 -14.02
CA CYS A 133 -4.71 17.71 -14.62
C CYS A 133 -4.92 19.08 -15.26
N LEU A 134 -4.33 20.13 -14.66
CA LEU A 134 -4.36 21.51 -15.16
C LEU A 134 -2.96 21.91 -15.64
N GLY A 135 -2.65 21.60 -16.89
CA GLY A 135 -1.31 21.79 -17.45
C GLY A 135 -0.28 20.92 -16.73
N VAL A 136 0.63 21.56 -15.99
CA VAL A 136 1.67 20.86 -15.20
C VAL A 136 1.24 20.53 -13.78
N VAL A 137 0.18 21.19 -13.28
CA VAL A 137 -0.39 21.00 -11.95
C VAL A 137 -1.35 19.82 -11.98
N THR A 138 -1.25 18.99 -10.96
CA THR A 138 -2.15 17.85 -10.73
C THR A 138 -2.82 18.04 -9.39
N LYS A 139 -4.11 17.77 -9.31
CA LYS A 139 -4.88 17.81 -8.07
C LYS A 139 -5.53 16.46 -7.84
N ILE A 140 -5.34 15.90 -6.64
CA ILE A 140 -5.92 14.62 -6.26
C ILE A 140 -6.94 14.82 -5.15
N ASN A 141 -8.12 14.21 -5.29
CA ASN A 141 -9.02 14.04 -4.17
C ASN A 141 -8.66 12.76 -3.40
N PRO A 142 -8.11 12.86 -2.17
CA PRO A 142 -7.72 11.67 -1.42
C PRO A 142 -8.91 10.80 -1.00
N ALA A 143 -10.13 11.35 -0.90
CA ALA A 143 -11.33 10.54 -0.63
C ALA A 143 -11.69 9.65 -1.81
N LYS A 144 -11.67 10.20 -3.02
CA LYS A 144 -11.92 9.44 -4.25
C LYS A 144 -10.81 8.47 -4.58
N LEU A 145 -9.56 8.85 -4.29
CA LEU A 145 -8.45 7.93 -4.40
C LEU A 145 -8.56 6.77 -3.41
N LEU A 146 -9.00 7.01 -2.18
CA LEU A 146 -9.26 5.96 -1.20
C LEU A 146 -10.31 4.97 -1.73
N GLU A 147 -11.41 5.46 -2.34
CA GLU A 147 -12.42 4.62 -2.97
C GLU A 147 -11.82 3.70 -4.06
N GLU A 148 -10.96 4.24 -4.95
CA GLU A 148 -10.29 3.43 -5.99
C GLU A 148 -9.33 2.38 -5.39
N VAL A 149 -8.57 2.75 -4.37
CA VAL A 149 -7.65 1.83 -3.68
C VAL A 149 -8.41 0.72 -2.96
N ASP A 150 -9.55 1.04 -2.35
CA ASP A 150 -10.40 0.06 -1.68
C ASP A 150 -11.02 -0.95 -2.65
N GLN A 151 -11.40 -0.49 -3.85
CA GLN A 151 -11.88 -1.35 -4.93
C GLN A 151 -10.76 -2.26 -5.45
N ALA A 152 -9.54 -1.74 -5.62
CA ALA A 152 -8.38 -2.55 -5.99
C ALA A 152 -8.11 -3.64 -4.94
N LEU A 153 -8.16 -3.30 -3.65
CA LEU A 153 -8.00 -4.26 -2.56
C LEU A 153 -9.06 -5.35 -2.61
N THR A 154 -10.33 -4.98 -2.77
CA THR A 154 -11.45 -5.92 -2.86
C THR A 154 -11.27 -6.90 -4.02
N LYS A 155 -10.82 -6.41 -5.18
CA LYS A 155 -10.51 -7.22 -6.36
C LYS A 155 -9.35 -8.19 -6.08
N PHE A 156 -8.27 -7.73 -5.45
CA PHE A 156 -7.13 -8.57 -5.09
C PHE A 156 -7.53 -9.67 -4.10
N VAL A 157 -8.24 -9.32 -3.02
CA VAL A 157 -8.73 -10.27 -2.02
C VAL A 157 -9.62 -11.33 -2.66
N SER A 158 -10.49 -10.94 -3.59
CA SER A 158 -11.31 -11.88 -4.36
C SER A 158 -10.47 -12.86 -5.18
N ALA A 159 -9.37 -12.40 -5.77
CA ALA A 159 -8.45 -13.25 -6.53
C ALA A 159 -7.71 -14.29 -5.68
N LEU A 160 -7.61 -14.09 -4.36
CA LEU A 160 -7.03 -15.03 -3.40
C LEU A 160 -7.97 -16.18 -3.01
N ALA A 161 -9.22 -16.18 -3.52
CA ALA A 161 -10.08 -17.37 -3.44
C ALA A 161 -9.45 -18.55 -4.21
N GLU A 162 -8.76 -18.26 -5.33
CA GLU A 162 -8.00 -19.23 -6.10
C GLU A 162 -6.77 -19.69 -5.31
N GLU A 163 -6.63 -21.01 -5.13
CA GLU A 163 -5.59 -21.61 -4.29
C GLU A 163 -4.18 -21.26 -4.75
N GLU A 164 -3.94 -21.25 -6.06
CA GLU A 164 -2.62 -20.93 -6.62
C GLU A 164 -2.20 -19.49 -6.30
N ASN A 165 -3.10 -18.53 -6.50
CA ASN A 165 -2.84 -17.13 -6.16
C ASN A 165 -2.58 -16.97 -4.66
N ARG A 166 -3.36 -17.67 -3.83
CA ARG A 166 -3.20 -17.64 -2.36
C ARG A 166 -1.86 -18.20 -1.92
N LYS A 167 -1.40 -19.30 -2.50
CA LYS A 167 -0.09 -19.91 -2.21
C LYS A 167 1.06 -18.97 -2.61
N GLN A 168 1.02 -18.43 -3.82
CA GLN A 168 2.04 -17.48 -4.29
C GLN A 168 2.11 -16.24 -3.39
N PHE A 169 0.95 -15.74 -2.95
CA PHE A 169 0.88 -14.61 -2.03
C PHE A 169 1.39 -14.97 -0.62
N ALA A 170 1.06 -16.14 -0.10
CA ALA A 170 1.57 -16.63 1.18
C ALA A 170 3.11 -16.73 1.16
N ASP A 171 3.70 -17.26 0.10
CA ASP A 171 5.15 -17.32 -0.08
C ASP A 171 5.76 -15.91 -0.17
N ALA A 172 5.06 -14.97 -0.81
CA ALA A 172 5.48 -13.58 -0.84
C ALA A 172 5.54 -12.93 0.54
N LEU A 173 4.52 -13.18 1.37
CA LEU A 173 4.47 -12.70 2.75
C LEU A 173 5.53 -13.38 3.62
N ARG A 174 5.77 -14.68 3.46
CA ARG A 174 6.81 -15.41 4.21
C ARG A 174 8.19 -14.78 4.01
N ASP A 175 8.52 -14.44 2.77
CA ASP A 175 9.82 -13.85 2.47
C ASP A 175 9.93 -12.43 3.04
N ASP A 176 8.93 -11.58 2.79
CA ASP A 176 8.95 -10.18 3.21
C ASP A 176 8.89 -10.00 4.74
N PHE A 177 8.21 -10.92 5.44
CA PHE A 177 8.07 -10.90 6.90
C PHE A 177 8.87 -12.02 7.60
N SER A 178 9.86 -12.60 6.92
CA SER A 178 10.65 -13.74 7.44
C SER A 178 11.27 -13.48 8.82
N PHE A 179 11.72 -12.25 9.08
CA PHE A 179 12.25 -11.87 10.39
C PHE A 179 11.15 -11.77 11.46
N ASP A 180 10.03 -11.13 11.13
CA ASP A 180 8.90 -10.94 12.04
C ASP A 180 8.21 -12.27 12.40
N LEU A 181 8.25 -13.25 11.48
CA LEU A 181 7.79 -14.62 11.66
C LEU A 181 8.81 -15.52 12.39
N GLY A 182 10.02 -15.03 12.69
CA GLY A 182 11.09 -15.82 13.32
C GLY A 182 11.72 -16.89 12.41
N LEU A 183 11.53 -16.78 11.08
CA LEU A 183 12.06 -17.72 10.08
C LEU A 183 13.50 -17.37 9.66
N ALA A 184 13.86 -16.09 9.71
CA ALA A 184 15.22 -15.64 9.43
C ALA A 184 16.09 -15.68 10.70
N PRO A 185 17.37 -16.08 10.61
CA PRO A 185 18.27 -16.03 11.76
C PRO A 185 18.40 -14.59 12.25
N THR A 186 18.21 -14.37 13.55
CA THR A 186 18.49 -13.08 14.20
C THR A 186 19.90 -12.65 13.83
N ARG A 187 20.04 -11.50 13.15
CA ARG A 187 21.35 -10.87 12.95
C ARG A 187 21.99 -10.75 14.33
N ARG A 188 23.10 -11.48 14.54
CA ARG A 188 23.93 -11.32 15.74
C ARG A 188 24.19 -9.82 15.88
N THR A 189 23.86 -9.29 17.05
CA THR A 189 24.37 -8.00 17.50
C THR A 189 25.88 -8.02 17.25
N ILE A 190 26.37 -7.07 16.45
CA ILE A 190 27.80 -6.82 16.37
C ILE A 190 28.14 -6.31 17.77
N ASP A 191 28.69 -7.19 18.60
CA ASP A 191 29.35 -6.78 19.85
C ASP A 191 30.42 -5.77 19.42
N SER A 192 30.10 -4.50 19.65
CA SER A 192 31.05 -3.41 19.43
C SER A 192 32.00 -3.44 20.62
N PRO A 193 33.33 -3.53 20.39
CA PRO A 193 34.31 -3.49 21.48
C PRO A 193 34.30 -2.15 22.23
#